data_AF-A0A1Z8UIF7-F1
#
_entry.id   AF-A0A1Z8UIF7-F1
#
_cell.length_a   1.000
_cell.length_b   1.000
_cell.length_c   1.000
_cell.angle_alpha   90.00
_cell.angle_beta   90.00
_cell.angle_gamma   90.00
#
_symmetry.space_group_name_H-M   'P 1'
#
loop_
_entity.id
_entity.type
_entity.pdbx_description
1 polymer ?
#
loop_
_entity_poly.entity_id
_entity_poly.type
_entity_poly.pdbx_seq_one_letter_code
_entity_poly.pdbx_strand_id
1 'polypeptide(L)'
;MTTAVEVAEKGHQLAAWVNFNGTFADTSGQSGTYACSGSTITITDTAHGLSVGNSIHATFTRSAGDTTTITDDFFVILTVPSADTFTIQTVVATTDQTGSVVYDSDAATATAGSGPIRAAYNVASITDNGTGDYTVNFTTAMPDENYATTFGCDFYQPSNYSTAVNTIYNGLYSTTSFQIQVTYAFTTAKQNSPRINVAVFR
;
A
#
# COMPACT_ATOMS: atom_id res chain seq x y z
N MET A 1 -23.49 0.21 -37.10
CA MET A 1 -23.77 0.62 -35.71
C MET A 1 -24.06 -0.65 -34.94
N THR A 2 -23.08 -1.14 -34.20
CA THR A 2 -23.26 -2.23 -33.23
C THR A 2 -24.33 -1.77 -32.24
N THR A 3 -25.37 -2.57 -32.06
CA THR A 3 -26.50 -2.16 -31.21
C THR A 3 -26.02 -2.04 -29.76
N ALA A 4 -26.58 -1.12 -28.97
CA ALA A 4 -26.25 -1.00 -27.55
C ALA A 4 -26.45 -2.33 -26.78
N VAL A 5 -27.28 -3.23 -27.32
CA VAL A 5 -27.53 -4.59 -26.83
C VAL A 5 -26.32 -5.51 -27.09
N GLU A 6 -25.66 -5.47 -28.25
CA GLU A 6 -24.44 -6.25 -28.52
C GLU A 6 -23.24 -5.84 -27.66
N VAL A 7 -23.23 -4.59 -27.15
CA VAL A 7 -22.23 -4.12 -26.18
C VAL A 7 -22.54 -4.64 -24.78
N ALA A 8 -23.82 -4.67 -24.38
CA ALA A 8 -24.26 -5.18 -23.09
C ALA A 8 -24.17 -6.72 -22.97
N GLU A 9 -24.44 -7.45 -24.06
CA GLU A 9 -24.43 -8.92 -24.09
C GLU A 9 -23.03 -9.53 -24.13
N LYS A 10 -21.98 -8.75 -24.46
CA LYS A 10 -20.59 -9.20 -24.35
C LYS A 10 -20.07 -9.25 -22.90
N GLY A 11 -20.90 -8.85 -21.93
CA GLY A 11 -20.60 -8.91 -20.51
C GLY A 11 -19.43 -8.03 -20.14
N HIS A 12 -19.69 -6.82 -19.63
CA HIS A 12 -18.62 -6.03 -19.03
C HIS A 12 -17.99 -6.84 -17.89
N GLN A 13 -16.76 -7.29 -18.11
CA GLN A 13 -16.09 -8.19 -17.18
C GLN A 13 -15.48 -7.34 -16.07
N LEU A 14 -15.63 -7.80 -14.83
CA LEU A 14 -14.84 -7.28 -13.73
C LEU A 14 -13.36 -7.55 -14.03
N ALA A 15 -12.62 -6.52 -14.42
CA ALA A 15 -11.27 -6.63 -14.93
C ALA A 15 -10.22 -6.51 -13.79
N ALA A 16 -10.55 -5.77 -12.74
CA ALA A 16 -9.78 -5.69 -11.50
C ALA A 16 -10.67 -5.24 -10.34
N TRP A 17 -10.30 -5.60 -9.11
CA TRP A 17 -10.88 -5.01 -7.92
C TRP A 17 -9.92 -5.05 -6.74
N VAL A 18 -10.09 -4.14 -5.80
CA VAL A 18 -9.31 -4.10 -4.55
C VAL A 18 -10.15 -3.53 -3.41
N ASN A 19 -10.03 -4.16 -2.24
CA ASN A 19 -10.43 -3.60 -0.96
C ASN A 19 -9.16 -3.34 -0.17
N PHE A 20 -8.95 -2.09 0.24
CA PHE A 20 -7.80 -1.74 1.05
C PHE A 20 -8.13 -0.78 2.19
N ASN A 21 -7.26 -0.76 3.18
CA ASN A 21 -7.22 0.21 4.26
C ASN A 21 -6.36 1.38 3.80
N GLY A 22 -6.88 2.61 3.75
CA GLY A 22 -6.12 3.83 3.43
C GLY A 22 -5.55 4.54 4.66
N THR A 23 -5.83 4.08 5.88
CA THR A 23 -5.22 4.60 7.12
C THR A 23 -4.01 3.79 7.56
N PHE A 24 -3.35 3.10 6.64
CA PHE A 24 -2.03 2.54 6.95
C PHE A 24 -1.10 3.72 7.24
N ALA A 25 -0.19 3.54 8.20
CA ALA A 25 0.71 4.60 8.60
C ALA A 25 1.55 5.00 7.38
N ASP A 26 1.45 6.25 6.92
CA ASP A 26 2.41 6.85 6.00
C ASP A 26 3.73 6.93 6.77
N THR A 27 4.60 5.95 6.56
CA THR A 27 5.94 5.92 7.11
C THR A 27 6.98 6.27 6.04
N SER A 28 6.61 7.00 4.99
CA SER A 28 7.53 7.36 3.92
C SER A 28 8.77 8.06 4.49
N GLY A 29 9.92 7.38 4.44
CA GLY A 29 11.18 7.88 4.97
C GLY A 29 11.32 7.83 6.49
N GLN A 30 10.55 6.99 7.20
CA GLN A 30 10.86 6.68 8.60
C GLN A 30 12.24 6.03 8.69
N SER A 31 12.97 6.44 9.70
CA SER A 31 14.36 6.06 9.87
C SER A 31 14.60 5.65 11.30
N GLY A 32 15.33 4.57 11.49
CA GLY A 32 15.61 4.03 12.81
C GLY A 32 16.96 3.35 12.85
N THR A 33 17.15 2.57 13.90
CA THR A 33 18.26 1.63 14.01
C THR A 33 17.73 0.22 13.89
N TYR A 34 18.59 -0.69 13.46
CA TYR A 34 18.27 -2.12 13.49
C TYR A 34 19.33 -2.88 14.28
N ALA A 35 18.90 -3.99 14.88
CA ALA A 35 19.76 -5.01 15.45
C ALA A 35 19.27 -6.37 14.94
N CYS A 36 20.14 -7.15 14.28
CA CYS A 36 19.83 -8.51 13.91
C CYS A 36 20.42 -9.50 14.91
N SER A 37 19.67 -10.56 15.21
CA SER A 37 20.17 -11.74 15.89
C SER A 37 19.62 -13.00 15.22
N GLY A 38 20.52 -13.78 14.63
CA GLY A 38 20.13 -14.83 13.68
C GLY A 38 19.28 -14.25 12.54
N SER A 39 18.16 -14.91 12.20
CA SER A 39 17.26 -14.45 11.13
C SER A 39 16.35 -13.28 11.51
N THR A 40 16.32 -12.88 12.77
CA THR A 40 15.39 -11.85 13.26
C THR A 40 16.07 -10.50 13.24
N ILE A 41 15.44 -9.52 12.59
CA ILE A 41 15.87 -8.12 12.63
C ILE A 41 14.86 -7.36 13.49
N THR A 42 15.36 -6.73 14.55
CA THR A 42 14.60 -5.80 15.40
C THR A 42 14.88 -4.39 14.92
N ILE A 43 13.85 -3.66 14.52
CA ILE A 43 13.94 -2.24 14.16
C ILE A 43 13.45 -1.40 15.34
N THR A 44 14.20 -0.36 15.67
CA THR A 44 13.89 0.63 16.70
C THR A 44 13.68 1.98 16.04
N ASP A 45 12.45 2.49 16.13
CA ASP A 45 12.03 3.80 15.65
C ASP A 45 10.90 4.32 16.55
N THR A 46 11.01 5.56 17.03
CA THR A 46 10.11 6.10 18.06
C THR A 46 8.73 6.35 17.46
N ALA A 47 7.69 5.82 18.11
CA ALA A 47 6.31 5.98 17.68
C ALA A 47 6.06 5.62 16.20
N HIS A 48 6.66 4.52 15.73
CA HIS A 48 6.61 4.08 14.32
C HIS A 48 5.19 3.89 13.75
N GLY A 49 4.19 3.61 14.61
CA GLY A 49 2.78 3.51 14.20
C GLY A 49 2.42 2.23 13.41
N LEU A 50 3.35 1.27 13.34
CA LEU A 50 3.19 0.01 12.62
C LEU A 50 2.58 -1.08 13.51
N SER A 51 1.90 -2.04 12.87
CA SER A 51 1.28 -3.20 13.52
C SER A 51 1.80 -4.50 12.92
N VAL A 52 1.66 -5.61 13.67
CA VAL A 52 1.95 -6.95 13.15
C VAL A 52 1.19 -7.17 11.86
N GLY A 53 1.92 -7.62 10.84
CA GLY A 53 1.41 -7.84 9.51
C GLY A 53 1.71 -6.73 8.51
N ASN A 54 1.93 -5.48 8.93
CA ASN A 54 2.24 -4.43 7.96
C ASN A 54 3.46 -4.83 7.11
N SER A 55 3.43 -4.50 5.82
CA SER A 55 4.57 -4.71 4.92
C SER A 55 5.37 -3.42 4.83
N ILE A 56 6.70 -3.54 4.78
CA ILE A 56 7.63 -2.44 4.59
C ILE A 56 8.66 -2.80 3.52
N HIS A 57 9.15 -1.82 2.78
CA HIS A 57 10.44 -1.91 2.09
C HIS A 57 11.50 -1.32 3.00
N ALA A 58 12.55 -2.08 3.30
CA ALA A 58 13.60 -1.63 4.21
C ALA A 58 14.95 -1.60 3.49
N THR A 59 15.66 -0.48 3.63
CA THR A 59 17.04 -0.29 3.18
C THR A 59 17.95 -0.20 4.40
N PHE A 60 18.91 -1.11 4.51
CA PHE A 60 19.80 -1.24 5.65
C PHE A 60 21.17 -0.62 5.38
N THR A 61 21.56 0.32 6.23
CA THR A 61 22.93 0.84 6.27
C THR A 61 23.69 0.19 7.41
N ARG A 62 24.64 -0.67 7.06
CA ARG A 62 25.47 -1.40 8.01
C ARG A 62 26.61 -0.55 8.59
N SER A 63 27.06 -0.94 9.78
CA SER A 63 28.26 -0.38 10.41
C SER A 63 29.52 -0.67 9.58
N ALA A 64 30.49 0.24 9.59
CA ALA A 64 31.72 0.09 8.81
C ALA A 64 32.51 -1.17 9.21
N GLY A 65 32.83 -2.01 8.23
CA GLY A 65 33.58 -3.28 8.43
C GLY A 65 32.74 -4.55 8.39
N ASP A 66 31.41 -4.44 8.28
CA ASP A 66 30.51 -5.59 8.14
C ASP A 66 30.44 -6.09 6.67
N THR A 67 30.60 -7.40 6.48
CA THR A 67 30.59 -8.10 5.19
C THR A 67 29.34 -8.97 4.98
N THR A 68 28.44 -9.02 5.96
CA THR A 68 27.20 -9.83 5.94
C THR A 68 26.20 -9.26 4.95
N THR A 69 25.48 -10.10 4.22
CA THR A 69 24.47 -9.66 3.23
C THR A 69 23.08 -9.67 3.84
N ILE A 70 22.68 -8.57 4.51
CA ILE A 70 21.26 -8.26 4.68
C ILE A 70 20.81 -7.64 3.35
N THR A 71 19.79 -8.21 2.73
CA THR A 71 19.23 -7.73 1.47
C THR A 71 18.23 -6.63 1.75
N ASP A 72 18.35 -5.52 1.03
CA ASP A 72 17.30 -4.50 0.97
C ASP A 72 16.13 -5.07 0.17
N ASP A 73 14.97 -5.23 0.81
CA ASP A 73 13.82 -5.92 0.23
C ASP A 73 12.53 -5.59 0.99
N PHE A 74 11.45 -6.24 0.57
CA PHE A 74 10.17 -6.25 1.24
C PHE A 74 10.13 -7.20 2.42
N PHE A 75 9.63 -6.70 3.54
CA PHE A 75 9.48 -7.43 4.78
C PHE A 75 8.08 -7.27 5.35
N VAL A 76 7.59 -8.32 5.99
CA VAL A 76 6.35 -8.30 6.77
C VAL A 76 6.71 -8.21 8.26
N ILE A 77 6.06 -7.30 8.99
CA ILE A 77 6.23 -7.16 10.43
C ILE A 77 5.70 -8.39 11.15
N LEU A 78 6.55 -9.05 11.93
CA LEU A 78 6.25 -10.26 12.68
C LEU A 78 5.73 -9.96 14.09
N THR A 79 6.38 -9.05 14.80
CA THR A 79 5.98 -8.65 16.16
C THR A 79 6.15 -7.16 16.36
N VAL A 80 5.36 -6.57 17.27
CA VAL A 80 5.47 -5.18 17.71
C VAL A 80 5.57 -5.20 19.24
N PRO A 81 6.78 -5.34 19.82
CA PRO A 81 6.96 -5.43 21.26
C PRO A 81 6.59 -4.13 22.01
N SER A 82 6.72 -2.97 21.36
CA SER A 82 6.37 -1.67 21.91
C SER A 82 5.97 -0.70 20.79
N ALA A 83 5.54 0.52 21.13
CA ALA A 83 5.31 1.59 20.16
C ALA A 83 6.59 2.10 19.48
N ASP A 84 7.76 1.66 19.94
CA ASP A 84 9.07 2.12 19.48
C ASP A 84 9.90 1.01 18.82
N THR A 85 9.36 -0.22 18.74
CA THR A 85 10.10 -1.38 18.23
C THR A 85 9.19 -2.36 17.52
N PHE A 86 9.71 -2.96 16.46
CA PHE A 86 9.07 -4.08 15.76
C PHE A 86 10.12 -5.04 15.19
N THR A 87 9.69 -6.24 14.79
CA THR A 87 10.59 -7.25 14.22
C THR A 87 10.14 -7.72 12.84
N ILE A 88 11.12 -8.08 12.01
CA ILE A 88 10.98 -8.72 10.70
C ILE A 88 11.92 -9.92 10.65
N GLN A 89 11.76 -10.78 9.63
CA GLN A 89 12.67 -11.91 9.40
C GLN A 89 13.35 -11.79 8.05
N THR A 90 14.66 -11.98 8.04
CA THR A 90 15.45 -12.15 6.83
C THR A 90 15.73 -13.62 6.58
N VAL A 91 15.91 -13.99 5.32
CA VAL A 91 16.36 -15.34 4.92
C VAL A 91 17.84 -15.55 5.25
N VAL A 92 18.60 -14.47 5.50
CA VAL A 92 20.05 -14.53 5.76
C VAL A 92 20.47 -13.51 6.83
N ALA A 93 20.79 -14.00 8.02
CA ALA A 93 21.81 -13.39 8.87
C ALA A 93 22.47 -14.48 9.73
N THR A 94 23.78 -14.66 9.54
CA THR A 94 24.58 -15.68 10.23
C THR A 94 25.37 -15.11 11.41
N THR A 95 25.29 -13.80 11.66
CA THR A 95 26.00 -13.07 12.73
C THR A 95 25.18 -11.89 13.23
N ASP A 96 25.30 -11.56 14.53
CA ASP A 96 24.65 -10.38 15.11
C ASP A 96 25.20 -9.09 14.47
N GLN A 97 24.32 -8.17 14.04
CA GLN A 97 24.68 -6.90 13.39
C GLN A 97 23.83 -5.76 13.91
N THR A 98 24.36 -4.54 13.83
CA THR A 98 23.63 -3.30 14.12
C THR A 98 23.94 -2.23 13.08
N GLY A 99 22.97 -1.34 12.86
CA GLY A 99 23.12 -0.23 11.91
C GLY A 99 21.90 0.68 11.87
N SER A 100 21.81 1.47 10.82
CA SER A 100 20.66 2.33 10.53
C SER A 100 19.76 1.68 9.49
N VAL A 101 18.47 1.96 9.57
CA VAL A 101 17.49 1.52 8.57
C VAL A 101 16.65 2.71 8.14
N VAL A 102 16.37 2.80 6.85
CA VAL A 102 15.29 3.62 6.32
C VAL A 102 14.25 2.65 5.78
N TYR A 103 12.99 2.89 6.10
CA TYR A 103 11.92 2.05 5.59
C TYR A 103 10.73 2.89 5.13
N ASP A 104 10.01 2.34 4.18
CA ASP A 104 8.70 2.81 3.75
C ASP A 104 7.71 1.67 3.97
N SER A 105 6.45 1.98 4.23
CA SER A 105 5.35 1.02 4.17
C SER A 105 4.72 0.97 2.77
N ASP A 106 5.41 1.51 1.76
CA ASP A 106 4.81 2.06 0.53
C ASP A 106 4.60 1.04 -0.59
N ALA A 107 5.00 -0.22 -0.42
CA ALA A 107 4.49 -1.28 -1.27
C ALA A 107 3.66 -2.29 -0.49
N ALA A 108 2.37 -1.99 -0.46
CA ALA A 108 1.34 -2.97 -0.22
C ALA A 108 1.31 -3.99 -1.35
N THR A 109 2.10 -5.06 -1.28
CA THR A 109 1.93 -6.19 -2.19
C THR A 109 0.64 -6.94 -1.83
N ALA A 110 -0.10 -7.42 -2.85
CA ALA A 110 -1.39 -8.09 -2.69
C ALA A 110 -1.30 -9.50 -2.07
N THR A 111 -0.72 -9.61 -0.87
CA THR A 111 -0.78 -10.82 -0.04
C THR A 111 -1.86 -10.62 1.02
N ALA A 112 -2.95 -11.37 0.91
CA ALA A 112 -4.08 -11.27 1.83
C ALA A 112 -3.64 -11.52 3.28
N GLY A 113 -4.02 -10.62 4.19
CA GLY A 113 -4.00 -10.88 5.63
C GLY A 113 -3.04 -10.02 6.47
N SER A 114 -2.30 -9.07 5.88
CA SER A 114 -1.32 -8.31 6.67
C SER A 114 -0.96 -6.91 6.11
N GLY A 115 -1.05 -6.68 4.80
CA GLY A 115 -0.91 -5.34 4.18
C GLY A 115 -2.20 -4.51 4.16
N PRO A 116 -2.16 -3.26 3.65
CA PRO A 116 -3.37 -2.44 3.52
C PRO A 116 -4.37 -3.06 2.54
N ILE A 117 -3.93 -3.84 1.54
CA ILE A 117 -4.82 -4.63 0.70
C ILE A 117 -5.41 -5.80 1.50
N ARG A 118 -6.72 -5.74 1.75
CA ARG A 118 -7.49 -6.79 2.42
C ARG A 118 -7.83 -7.94 1.49
N ALA A 119 -8.17 -7.60 0.25
CA ALA A 119 -8.43 -8.56 -0.82
C ALA A 119 -8.38 -7.85 -2.18
N ALA A 120 -7.99 -8.57 -3.22
CA ALA A 120 -7.87 -8.02 -4.56
C ALA A 120 -7.95 -9.09 -5.67
N TYR A 121 -8.22 -8.63 -6.88
CA TYR A 121 -8.05 -9.35 -8.14
C TYR A 121 -7.43 -8.42 -9.18
N ASN A 122 -6.39 -8.89 -9.86
CA ASN A 122 -5.63 -8.12 -10.85
C ASN A 122 -5.11 -6.75 -10.33
N VAL A 123 -4.79 -6.67 -9.04
CA VAL A 123 -4.12 -5.51 -8.43
C VAL A 123 -2.88 -6.05 -7.74
N ALA A 124 -1.71 -5.57 -8.17
CA ALA A 124 -0.42 -5.95 -7.62
C ALA A 124 -0.10 -5.18 -6.35
N SER A 125 -0.40 -3.88 -6.35
CA SER A 125 -0.14 -3.01 -5.20
C SER A 125 -0.99 -1.75 -5.15
N ILE A 126 -1.02 -1.14 -3.96
CA ILE A 126 -1.43 0.24 -3.74
C ILE A 126 -0.19 1.03 -3.33
N THR A 127 0.08 2.14 -4.00
CA THR A 127 1.06 3.14 -3.57
C THR A 127 0.33 4.26 -2.85
N ASP A 128 0.77 4.61 -1.64
CA ASP A 128 0.36 5.85 -0.97
C ASP A 128 1.19 7.01 -1.54
N ASN A 129 0.53 8.07 -2.01
CA ASN A 129 1.20 9.29 -2.47
C ASN A 129 1.07 10.43 -1.43
N GLY A 130 0.67 10.08 -0.21
CA GLY A 130 0.33 11.00 0.87
C GLY A 130 -1.18 11.03 1.14
N THR A 131 -1.59 11.78 2.17
CA THR A 131 -2.96 11.77 2.71
C THR A 131 -4.04 11.77 1.62
N GLY A 132 -4.84 10.71 1.60
CA GLY A 132 -6.00 10.53 0.71
C GLY A 132 -5.65 10.50 -0.77
N ASP A 133 -4.42 10.13 -1.16
CA ASP A 133 -3.98 10.03 -2.54
C ASP A 133 -3.30 8.68 -2.77
N TYR A 134 -3.88 7.85 -3.64
CA TYR A 134 -3.43 6.47 -3.82
C TYR A 134 -3.33 6.11 -5.30
N THR A 135 -2.26 5.40 -5.67
CA THR A 135 -2.12 4.77 -6.99
C THR A 135 -2.42 3.28 -6.88
N VAL A 136 -3.37 2.80 -7.69
CA VAL A 136 -3.69 1.37 -7.84
C VAL A 136 -2.87 0.82 -9.00
N ASN A 137 -2.03 -0.18 -8.76
CA ASN A 137 -1.17 -0.81 -9.78
C ASN A 137 -1.71 -2.19 -10.13
N PHE A 138 -1.89 -2.47 -11.43
CA PHE A 138 -2.41 -3.75 -11.90
C PHE A 138 -1.32 -4.83 -11.97
N THR A 139 -1.72 -6.09 -11.78
CA THR A 139 -0.83 -7.23 -12.01
C THR A 139 -0.67 -7.51 -13.50
N THR A 140 -1.77 -7.44 -14.25
CA THR A 140 -1.84 -7.58 -15.71
C THR A 140 -2.40 -6.28 -16.28
N ALA A 141 -1.69 -5.70 -17.25
CA ALA A 141 -2.12 -4.48 -17.89
C ALA A 141 -3.49 -4.66 -18.57
N MET A 142 -4.35 -3.65 -18.45
CA MET A 142 -5.57 -3.54 -19.23
C MET A 142 -5.23 -3.42 -20.71
N PRO A 143 -6.10 -3.89 -21.63
CA PRO A 143 -5.83 -3.80 -23.07
C PRO A 143 -5.62 -2.37 -23.58
N ASP A 144 -6.31 -1.40 -22.97
CA ASP A 144 -6.24 0.03 -23.27
C ASP A 144 -6.73 0.86 -22.07
N GLU A 145 -6.64 2.19 -22.17
CA GLU A 145 -7.04 3.14 -21.12
C GLU A 145 -8.56 3.41 -21.09
N ASN A 146 -9.35 2.75 -21.95
CA ASN A 146 -10.81 2.94 -22.03
C ASN A 146 -11.55 1.98 -21.09
N TYR A 147 -11.09 1.86 -19.85
CA TYR A 147 -11.78 1.12 -18.78
C TYR A 147 -12.57 2.07 -17.87
N ALA A 148 -13.63 1.54 -17.25
CA ALA A 148 -14.45 2.25 -16.29
C ALA A 148 -14.04 1.87 -14.86
N THR A 149 -14.02 2.85 -13.97
CA THR A 149 -13.71 2.65 -12.55
C THR A 149 -14.89 3.06 -11.67
N THR A 150 -15.11 2.30 -10.62
CA THR A 150 -16.13 2.58 -9.60
C THR A 150 -15.49 2.46 -8.24
N PHE A 151 -15.86 3.36 -7.33
CA PHE A 151 -15.23 3.48 -6.04
C PHE A 151 -16.27 3.60 -4.95
N GLY A 152 -15.88 3.24 -3.73
CA GLY A 152 -16.59 3.58 -2.52
C GLY A 152 -15.61 3.62 -1.36
N CYS A 153 -15.98 4.37 -0.34
CA CYS A 153 -15.25 4.36 0.91
C CYS A 153 -16.20 4.54 2.09
N ASP A 154 -15.72 4.22 3.28
CA ASP A 154 -16.42 4.59 4.51
C ASP A 154 -16.07 6.02 4.95
N PHE A 155 -16.85 6.48 5.91
CA PHE A 155 -16.68 7.77 6.54
C PHE A 155 -15.79 7.64 7.77
N TYR A 156 -14.68 8.40 7.83
CA TYR A 156 -13.68 8.32 8.89
C TYR A 156 -13.52 9.64 9.64
N GLN A 157 -14.53 10.11 10.38
CA GLN A 157 -14.42 11.13 11.46
C GLN A 157 -15.77 11.28 12.20
N PRO A 158 -15.91 12.07 13.27
CA PRO A 158 -17.21 12.41 13.88
C PRO A 158 -17.90 13.64 13.25
N SER A 159 -17.34 14.25 12.19
CA SER A 159 -17.83 15.49 11.57
C SER A 159 -18.89 15.23 10.48
N ASN A 160 -19.85 16.14 10.25
CA ASN A 160 -20.97 15.89 9.32
C ASN A 160 -20.60 15.95 7.82
N TYR A 161 -19.38 15.59 7.43
CA TYR A 161 -18.92 15.68 6.04
C TYR A 161 -19.01 14.32 5.34
N SER A 162 -19.66 14.26 4.18
CA SER A 162 -19.59 13.06 3.32
C SER A 162 -18.16 12.89 2.78
N THR A 163 -17.73 11.65 2.54
CA THR A 163 -16.45 11.33 1.90
C THR A 163 -16.71 10.87 0.48
N ALA A 164 -15.85 11.27 -0.45
CA ALA A 164 -15.91 10.85 -1.84
C ALA A 164 -14.56 10.29 -2.29
N VAL A 165 -14.60 9.26 -3.13
CA VAL A 165 -13.43 8.75 -3.84
C VAL A 165 -13.59 9.12 -5.31
N ASN A 166 -12.57 9.74 -5.88
CA ASN A 166 -12.61 10.23 -7.26
C ASN A 166 -11.29 9.89 -7.97
N THR A 167 -11.31 9.77 -9.29
CA THR A 167 -10.08 9.91 -10.07
C THR A 167 -9.58 11.35 -10.02
N ILE A 168 -8.27 11.54 -10.21
CA ILE A 168 -7.66 12.87 -10.22
C ILE A 168 -7.65 13.41 -11.65
N TYR A 169 -8.12 14.65 -11.84
CA TYR A 169 -8.00 15.34 -13.13
C TYR A 169 -6.52 15.55 -13.48
N ASN A 170 -6.09 15.12 -14.68
CA ASN A 170 -4.68 15.01 -15.07
C ASN A 170 -3.81 14.12 -14.15
N GLY A 171 -4.45 13.28 -13.33
CA GLY A 171 -3.75 12.23 -12.58
C GLY A 171 -3.39 11.05 -13.48
N LEU A 172 -2.65 10.11 -12.91
CA LEU A 172 -2.30 8.87 -13.60
C LEU A 172 -3.57 8.08 -13.98
N TYR A 173 -3.70 7.71 -15.25
CA TYR A 173 -4.76 6.82 -15.73
C TYR A 173 -4.24 6.08 -16.97
N SER A 174 -3.68 4.89 -16.76
CA SER A 174 -2.97 4.12 -17.78
C SER A 174 -3.38 2.65 -17.77
N THR A 175 -2.91 1.89 -18.75
CA THR A 175 -3.16 0.44 -18.80
C THR A 175 -2.57 -0.34 -17.63
N THR A 176 -1.59 0.20 -16.92
CA THR A 176 -0.91 -0.48 -15.81
C THR A 176 -1.36 0.00 -14.44
N SER A 177 -2.03 1.16 -14.37
CA SER A 177 -2.25 1.83 -13.09
C SER A 177 -3.17 3.03 -13.21
N PHE A 178 -3.85 3.40 -12.13
CA PHE A 178 -4.57 4.68 -12.05
C PHE A 178 -4.53 5.25 -10.64
N GLN A 179 -4.69 6.57 -10.56
CA GLN A 179 -4.64 7.33 -9.32
C GLN A 179 -6.05 7.74 -8.88
N ILE A 180 -6.30 7.60 -7.59
CA ILE A 180 -7.52 8.04 -6.93
C ILE A 180 -7.18 8.98 -5.79
N GLN A 181 -8.14 9.84 -5.46
CA GLN A 181 -8.11 10.64 -4.25
C GLN A 181 -9.36 10.39 -3.42
N VAL A 182 -9.19 10.46 -2.11
CA VAL A 182 -10.25 10.44 -1.10
C VAL A 182 -10.34 11.83 -0.50
N THR A 183 -11.47 12.51 -0.70
CA THR A 183 -11.69 13.89 -0.26
C THR A 183 -12.95 13.98 0.58
N TYR A 184 -13.08 15.07 1.34
CA TYR A 184 -14.41 15.47 1.80
C TYR A 184 -15.25 15.89 0.59
N ALA A 185 -16.50 15.45 0.50
CA ALA A 185 -17.35 15.58 -0.70
C ALA A 185 -17.62 17.03 -1.13
N PHE A 186 -17.42 18.00 -0.22
CA PHE A 186 -17.68 19.42 -0.46
C PHE A 186 -16.43 20.29 -0.35
N THR A 187 -15.24 19.69 -0.26
CA THR A 187 -13.97 20.43 -0.21
C THR A 187 -12.90 19.73 -1.06
N THR A 188 -11.75 20.36 -1.23
CA THR A 188 -10.56 19.74 -1.85
C THR A 188 -9.62 19.11 -0.83
N ALA A 189 -9.96 19.17 0.47
CA ALA A 189 -9.13 18.59 1.51
C ALA A 189 -9.20 17.05 1.40
N LYS A 190 -8.02 16.44 1.30
CA LYS A 190 -7.85 14.99 1.24
C LYS A 190 -7.89 14.39 2.65
N GLN A 191 -8.30 13.14 2.75
CA GLN A 191 -8.31 12.39 3.99
C GLN A 191 -8.08 10.91 3.73
N ASN A 192 -7.50 10.22 4.72
CA ASN A 192 -7.42 8.77 4.68
C ASN A 192 -8.76 8.15 5.07
N SER A 193 -9.12 7.03 4.46
CA SER A 193 -10.30 6.24 4.82
C SER A 193 -9.88 4.79 5.11
N PRO A 194 -10.36 4.18 6.20
CA PRO A 194 -9.96 2.84 6.57
C PRO A 194 -10.62 1.79 5.69
N ARG A 195 -11.64 2.12 4.89
CA ARG A 195 -12.22 1.20 3.92
C ARG A 195 -12.35 1.89 2.59
N ILE A 196 -11.49 1.53 1.65
CA ILE A 196 -11.58 1.97 0.26
C ILE A 196 -11.79 0.72 -0.60
N ASN A 197 -12.78 0.76 -1.47
CA ASN A 197 -13.08 -0.30 -2.41
C ASN A 197 -13.14 0.23 -3.83
N VAL A 198 -12.49 -0.48 -4.73
CA VAL A 198 -12.39 -0.12 -6.15
C VAL A 198 -12.75 -1.33 -7.00
N ALA A 199 -13.56 -1.12 -8.02
CA ALA A 199 -13.84 -2.10 -9.06
C ALA A 199 -13.66 -1.47 -10.43
N VAL A 200 -13.02 -2.22 -11.33
CA VAL A 200 -12.68 -1.82 -12.69
C VAL A 200 -13.40 -2.71 -13.68
N PHE A 201 -14.08 -2.11 -14.66
CA PHE A 201 -14.82 -2.81 -15.70
C PHE A 201 -14.23 -2.48 -17.06
N ARG A 202 -14.19 -3.49 -17.94
CA ARG A 202 -13.73 -3.33 -19.32
C ARG A 202 -14.69 -3.99 -20.32
#